data_AF-A0A662SE01-F1
#
_entry.id   AF-A0A662SE01-F1
#
_cell.length_a   1.000
_cell.length_b   1.000
_cell.length_c   1.000
_cell.angle_alpha   90.00
_cell.angle_beta   90.00
_cell.angle_gamma   90.00
#
_symmetry.space_group_name_H-M   'P 1'
#
loop_
_entity.id
_entity.type
_entity.pdbx_description
1 polymer ?
#
loop_
_entity_poly.entity_id
_entity_poly.type
_entity_poly.pdbx_seq_one_letter_code
_entity_poly.pdbx_strand_id
1 'polypeptide(L)'
;MQEFLKSPGVLAHYILPRPNSPWWFTALTQRLAATSFWRSFSVSKSFTLILDKMLLVKEDDLALRDLIEEILLDFPCYGYRRVTVELHRRGVKVNHKRVLRIMRQNNLI
;
A
#
# COMPACT_ATOMS: atom_id res chain seq x y z
N MET A 1 -11.14 50.44 -26.20
CA MET A 1 -12.21 51.40 -25.85
C MET A 1 -13.10 50.67 -24.87
N GLN A 2 -12.74 50.65 -23.58
CA GLN A 2 -13.30 51.54 -22.54
C GLN A 2 -14.81 51.38 -22.49
N GLU A 3 -15.46 50.90 -21.43
CA GLU A 3 -15.39 51.27 -20.01
C GLU A 3 -16.56 50.45 -19.40
N PHE A 4 -16.45 49.72 -18.28
CA PHE A 4 -16.97 50.18 -17.00
C PHE A 4 -16.81 49.04 -15.97
N LEU A 5 -15.71 49.07 -15.23
CA LEU A 5 -15.72 48.64 -13.84
C LEU A 5 -16.54 49.67 -13.06
N LYS A 6 -17.74 49.32 -12.59
CA LYS A 6 -18.36 50.06 -11.48
C LYS A 6 -19.19 49.14 -10.59
N SER A 7 -18.55 48.78 -9.49
CA SER A 7 -19.13 48.41 -8.19
C SER A 7 -19.82 47.04 -8.05
N PRO A 8 -19.37 46.24 -7.06
CA PRO A 8 -19.97 44.96 -6.69
C PRO A 8 -21.23 45.22 -5.86
N GLY A 9 -22.37 45.28 -6.52
CA GLY A 9 -23.63 45.47 -5.84
C GLY A 9 -24.75 44.98 -6.72
N VAL A 10 -25.50 44.01 -6.22
CA VAL A 10 -26.80 43.58 -6.75
C VAL A 10 -26.75 42.65 -7.97
N LEU A 11 -26.33 41.39 -7.77
CA LEU A 11 -26.84 40.23 -8.52
C LEU A 11 -26.79 38.96 -7.65
N ALA A 12 -27.64 38.90 -6.63
CA ALA A 12 -27.89 37.67 -5.87
C ALA A 12 -29.33 37.19 -6.07
N HIS A 13 -29.74 37.05 -7.34
CA HIS A 13 -30.83 36.17 -7.73
C HIS A 13 -30.22 34.92 -8.38
N TYR A 14 -29.55 34.10 -7.58
CA TYR A 14 -29.33 32.69 -7.90
C TYR A 14 -29.55 31.86 -6.64
N ILE A 15 -30.65 31.12 -6.70
CA ILE A 15 -31.10 30.03 -5.85
C ILE A 15 -29.92 29.33 -5.14
N LEU A 16 -29.92 29.39 -3.81
CA LEU A 16 -28.96 28.75 -2.91
C LEU A 16 -28.76 27.26 -3.26
N PRO A 17 -27.53 26.78 -3.56
CA PRO A 17 -27.20 25.37 -3.36
C PRO A 17 -27.12 25.10 -1.85
N ARG A 18 -27.83 24.05 -1.38
CA ARG A 18 -27.86 23.62 0.04
C ARG A 18 -26.44 23.50 0.63
N PRO A 19 -26.27 23.77 1.94
CA PRO A 19 -24.97 23.72 2.59
C PRO A 19 -24.57 22.24 2.76
N ASN A 20 -23.78 21.70 1.83
CA ASN A 20 -22.77 20.64 2.07
C ASN A 20 -22.03 20.17 0.80
N SER A 21 -21.54 21.09 -0.04
CA SER A 21 -20.60 20.75 -1.13
C SER A 21 -19.43 21.74 -1.19
N PRO A 22 -18.22 21.35 -0.74
CA PRO A 22 -17.05 22.25 -0.73
C PRO A 22 -16.28 22.38 -2.07
N TRP A 23 -16.38 23.56 -2.67
CA TRP A 23 -15.68 24.27 -3.77
C TRP A 23 -14.15 24.09 -3.99
N TRP A 24 -13.44 23.28 -3.21
CA TRP A 24 -11.97 23.06 -3.36
C TRP A 24 -11.64 21.70 -4.01
N PHE A 25 -12.65 20.91 -4.35
CA PHE A 25 -12.51 19.58 -4.95
C PHE A 25 -12.09 19.59 -6.44
N THR A 26 -12.05 20.76 -7.09
CA THR A 26 -11.64 20.92 -8.51
C THR A 26 -10.56 21.98 -8.70
N ALA A 27 -9.66 22.16 -7.72
CA ALA A 27 -8.53 23.09 -7.83
C ALA A 27 -7.15 22.45 -7.54
N LEU A 28 -7.07 21.15 -7.27
CA LEU A 28 -5.77 20.49 -7.00
C LEU A 28 -5.74 19.00 -7.39
N THR A 29 -5.92 18.73 -8.68
CA THR A 29 -5.77 17.38 -9.27
C THR A 29 -4.62 17.35 -10.27
N GLN A 30 -3.41 17.67 -9.82
CA GLN A 30 -2.21 17.29 -10.57
C GLN A 30 -0.99 17.12 -9.67
N ARG A 31 -0.80 15.87 -9.23
CA ARG A 31 0.39 15.03 -9.44
C ARG A 31 0.45 13.98 -8.31
N LEU A 32 0.16 12.72 -8.68
CA LEU A 32 0.29 11.47 -7.90
C LEU A 32 -0.98 10.93 -7.19
N ALA A 33 -1.53 9.88 -7.84
CA ALA A 33 -2.03 8.61 -7.30
C ALA A 33 -3.03 8.61 -6.11
N ALA A 34 -4.29 8.28 -6.46
CA ALA A 34 -5.21 7.42 -5.71
C ALA A 34 -5.46 7.71 -4.22
N THR A 35 -6.04 8.86 -3.91
CA THR A 35 -6.80 9.03 -2.65
C THR A 35 -8.09 9.81 -2.89
N SER A 36 -9.08 9.18 -3.52
CA SER A 36 -10.39 9.81 -3.70
C SER A 36 -11.58 8.86 -3.92
N PHE A 37 -11.43 7.54 -3.68
CA PHE A 37 -12.58 6.63 -3.70
C PHE A 37 -13.11 6.30 -2.29
N TRP A 38 -12.24 6.26 -1.27
CA TRP A 38 -12.56 5.68 0.04
C TRP A 38 -12.93 6.71 1.13
N ARG A 39 -13.41 7.90 0.76
CA ARG A 39 -13.93 8.89 1.73
C ARG A 39 -15.46 8.82 1.90
N SER A 40 -16.13 8.05 1.05
CA SER A 40 -17.59 7.85 1.08
C SER A 40 -17.99 6.53 1.76
N PHE A 41 -17.10 5.54 1.79
CA PHE A 41 -17.28 4.31 2.55
C PHE A 41 -16.56 4.44 3.90
N SER A 42 -17.30 4.28 5.00
CA SER A 42 -16.87 4.56 6.38
C SER A 42 -15.75 3.63 6.87
N VAL A 43 -14.51 3.84 6.41
CA VAL A 43 -13.36 3.01 6.78
C VAL A 43 -12.18 3.91 7.13
N SER A 44 -11.67 3.73 8.36
CA SER A 44 -10.63 4.57 8.97
C SER A 44 -9.31 4.54 8.18
N LYS A 45 -8.53 5.63 8.24
CA LYS A 45 -7.16 5.70 7.69
C LYS A 45 -6.23 4.62 8.24
N SER A 46 -6.52 4.09 9.43
CA SER A 46 -5.84 2.89 9.95
C SER A 46 -6.01 1.68 9.04
N PHE A 47 -7.18 1.51 8.42
CA PHE A 47 -7.48 0.35 7.59
C PHE A 47 -6.66 0.32 6.31
N THR A 48 -6.44 1.46 5.66
CA THR A 48 -5.61 1.52 4.44
C THR A 48 -4.15 1.21 4.76
N LEU A 49 -3.64 1.70 5.90
CA LEU A 49 -2.28 1.38 6.38
C LEU A 49 -2.15 -0.09 6.78
N ILE A 50 -3.20 -0.69 7.35
CA ILE A 50 -3.23 -2.12 7.68
C ILE A 50 -3.19 -2.97 6.41
N LEU A 51 -4.00 -2.64 5.40
CA LEU A 51 -4.02 -3.38 4.13
C LEU A 51 -2.68 -3.26 3.39
N ASP A 52 -2.11 -2.06 3.32
CA ASP A 52 -0.79 -1.83 2.73
C ASP A 52 0.29 -2.65 3.44
N LYS A 53 0.31 -2.62 4.77
CA LYS A 53 1.21 -3.43 5.58
C LYS A 53 1.00 -4.93 5.39
N MET A 54 -0.24 -5.39 5.25
CA MET A 54 -0.55 -6.81 4.98
C MET A 54 -0.10 -7.24 3.59
N LEU A 55 -0.16 -6.33 2.60
CA LEU A 55 0.28 -6.60 1.24
C LEU A 55 1.82 -6.65 1.19
N LEU A 56 2.52 -5.73 1.86
CA LEU A 56 3.98 -5.74 1.99
C LEU A 56 4.49 -7.00 2.67
N VAL A 57 3.86 -7.44 3.77
CA VAL A 57 4.24 -8.70 4.46
C VAL A 57 4.08 -9.92 3.54
N LYS A 58 3.10 -9.92 2.64
CA LYS A 58 2.94 -10.99 1.65
C LYS A 58 4.06 -10.96 0.62
N GLU A 59 4.44 -9.78 0.12
CA GLU A 59 5.57 -9.63 -0.81
C GLU A 59 6.89 -10.07 -0.17
N ASP A 60 7.13 -9.73 1.09
CA ASP A 60 8.32 -10.17 1.83
C ASP A 60 8.37 -11.70 2.02
N ASP A 61 7.23 -12.34 2.30
CA ASP A 61 7.15 -13.80 2.44
C ASP A 61 7.35 -14.51 1.08
N LEU A 62 6.91 -13.90 -0.04
CA LEU A 62 7.17 -14.40 -1.39
C LEU A 62 8.66 -14.29 -1.76
N ALA A 63 9.26 -13.12 -1.59
CA ALA A 63 10.70 -12.95 -1.86
C ALA A 63 11.57 -13.89 -1.01
N LEU A 64 11.18 -14.11 0.25
CA LEU A 64 11.87 -15.06 1.12
C LEU A 64 11.68 -16.51 0.66
N ARG A 65 10.51 -16.86 0.12
CA ARG A 65 10.25 -18.19 -0.44
C ARG A 65 11.16 -18.46 -1.64
N ASP A 66 11.27 -17.52 -2.57
CA ASP A 66 12.10 -17.67 -3.77
C ASP A 66 13.58 -17.95 -3.42
N LEU A 67 14.11 -17.22 -2.42
CA LEU A 67 15.45 -17.46 -1.89
C LEU A 67 15.61 -18.84 -1.23
N ILE A 68 14.58 -19.32 -0.54
CA ILE A 68 14.60 -20.66 0.05
C ILE A 68 14.61 -21.73 -1.04
N GLU A 69 13.80 -21.56 -2.10
CA GLU A 69 13.78 -22.48 -3.25
C GLU A 69 15.13 -22.51 -3.97
N GLU A 70 15.77 -21.36 -4.17
CA GLU A 70 17.13 -21.27 -4.73
C GLU A 70 18.14 -22.07 -3.89
N ILE A 71 18.13 -21.91 -2.56
CA ILE A 71 19.02 -22.66 -1.66
C ILE A 71 18.74 -24.16 -1.72
N LEU A 72 17.48 -24.58 -1.87
CA LEU A 72 17.12 -26.00 -1.98
C LEU A 72 17.52 -26.60 -3.33
N LEU A 73 17.52 -25.81 -4.41
CA LEU A 73 18.04 -26.24 -5.71
C LEU A 73 19.55 -26.51 -5.63
N ASP A 74 20.29 -25.64 -4.95
CA ASP A 74 21.73 -25.85 -4.69
C ASP A 74 21.97 -27.03 -3.73
N PHE A 75 21.09 -27.20 -2.74
CA PHE A 75 21.24 -28.17 -1.65
C PHE A 75 19.93 -28.92 -1.30
N PRO A 76 19.56 -29.96 -2.08
CA PRO A 76 18.24 -30.61 -1.96
C PRO A 76 17.95 -31.27 -0.61
N CYS A 77 18.98 -31.70 0.13
CA CYS A 77 18.82 -32.38 1.41
C CYS A 77 18.80 -31.43 2.63
N TYR A 78 18.74 -30.12 2.41
CA TYR A 78 18.80 -29.16 3.52
C TYR A 78 17.45 -29.00 4.21
N GLY A 79 17.42 -29.27 5.51
CA GLY A 79 16.30 -28.88 6.37
C GLY A 79 16.31 -27.40 6.73
N TYR A 80 15.18 -26.89 7.24
CA TYR A 80 14.97 -25.47 7.58
C TYR A 80 16.06 -24.85 8.47
N ARG A 81 16.71 -25.63 9.34
CA ARG A 81 17.83 -25.15 10.18
C ARG A 81 19.04 -24.76 9.35
N ARG A 82 19.43 -25.59 8.38
CA ARG A 82 20.57 -25.34 7.48
C ARG A 82 20.24 -24.20 6.52
N VAL A 83 19.03 -24.20 5.97
CA VAL A 83 18.52 -23.09 5.14
C VAL A 83 18.59 -21.76 5.88
N THR A 84 18.20 -21.72 7.17
CA THR A 84 18.28 -20.47 7.97
C THR A 84 19.72 -19.97 8.11
N VAL A 85 20.69 -20.87 8.28
CA VAL A 85 22.12 -20.50 8.36
C VAL A 85 22.61 -19.97 7.02
N GLU A 86 22.26 -20.59 5.90
CA GLU A 86 22.61 -20.09 4.57
C GLU A 86 21.98 -18.73 4.28
N LEU A 87 20.71 -18.51 4.66
CA LEU A 87 20.07 -17.20 4.55
C LEU A 87 20.83 -16.14 5.33
N HIS A 88 21.32 -16.46 6.54
CA HIS A 88 22.13 -15.53 7.34
C HIS A 88 23.49 -15.26 6.68
N ARG A 89 24.11 -16.27 6.06
CA ARG A 89 25.36 -16.11 5.29
C ARG A 89 25.18 -15.21 4.07
N ARG A 90 24.03 -15.29 3.41
CA ARG A 90 23.60 -14.40 2.31
C ARG A 90 23.15 -13.01 2.81
N GLY A 91 23.23 -12.73 4.11
CA GLY A 91 22.92 -11.42 4.72
C GLY A 91 21.45 -11.24 5.12
N VAL A 92 20.58 -12.23 4.90
CA VAL A 92 19.15 -12.15 5.21
C VAL A 92 18.89 -12.65 6.64
N LYS A 93 18.73 -11.74 7.59
CA LYS A 93 18.45 -12.09 9.00
C LYS A 93 16.99 -12.46 9.20
N VAL A 94 16.69 -13.77 9.15
CA VAL A 94 15.34 -14.30 9.39
C VAL A 94 15.32 -15.27 10.58
N ASN A 95 14.24 -15.26 11.35
CA ASN A 95 14.02 -16.25 12.39
C ASN A 95 13.71 -17.63 11.79
N HIS A 96 14.36 -18.69 12.28
CA HIS A 96 14.13 -20.08 11.86
C HIS A 96 12.65 -20.51 11.94
N LYS A 97 11.85 -19.91 12.85
CA LYS A 97 10.40 -20.16 12.92
C LYS A 97 9.65 -19.68 11.68
N ARG A 98 10.03 -18.53 11.13
CA ARG A 98 9.43 -17.98 9.89
C ARG A 98 9.81 -18.83 8.69
N VAL A 99 11.07 -19.26 8.60
CA VAL A 99 11.56 -20.19 7.56
C VAL A 99 10.77 -21.50 7.62
N LEU A 100 10.62 -22.11 8.80
CA LEU A 100 9.84 -23.33 8.98
C LEU A 100 8.38 -23.17 8.55
N ARG A 101 7.74 -22.02 8.87
CA ARG A 101 6.37 -21.72 8.45
C ARG A 101 6.25 -21.70 6.93
N ILE A 102 7.15 -20.97 6.26
CA ILE A 102 7.14 -20.81 4.79
C ILE A 102 7.43 -22.16 4.11
N MET A 103 8.41 -22.92 4.58
CA MET A 103 8.71 -24.24 4.01
C MET A 103 7.51 -25.19 4.11
N ARG A 104 6.80 -25.21 5.25
CA ARG A 104 5.59 -26.02 5.43
C ARG A 104 4.42 -25.55 4.56
N GLN A 105 4.20 -24.24 4.45
CA GLN A 105 3.10 -23.69 3.66
C GLN A 105 3.24 -23.98 2.16
N ASN A 106 4.47 -24.14 1.67
CA ASN A 106 4.76 -24.40 0.27
C ASN A 106 5.10 -25.87 -0.03
N ASN A 107 4.87 -26.79 0.92
CA ASN A 107 5.18 -28.23 0.80
C ASN A 107 6.63 -28.52 0.38
N LEU A 108 7.57 -27.72 0.88
CA LEU A 108 9.01 -27.88 0.62
C LEU A 108 9.67 -28.93 1.55
N ILE A 109 8.89 -29.55 2.44
CA ILE A 109 9.27 -30.61 3.40
C ILE A 109 8.07 -31.55 3.56
#